data_AF-A0A177BEC4-F1
#
_entry.id   AF-A0A177BEC4-F1
#
_cell.length_a   1.000
_cell.length_b   1.000
_cell.length_c   1.000
_cell.angle_alpha   90.00
_cell.angle_beta   90.00
_cell.angle_gamma   90.00
#
_symmetry.space_group_name_H-M   'P 1'
#
loop_
_entity.id
_entity.type
_entity.pdbx_description
1 polymer ?
#
loop_
_entity_poly.entity_id
_entity_poly.type
_entity_poly.pdbx_seq_one_letter_code
_entity_poly.pdbx_strand_id
1 'polypeptide(L)'
;MPSISCGIWDKYIDGASIISGYESNFKNQDCLMIFRTKLPLGNILIRFERFNIQYCNVIFTIWLNPYSKKNITYTCDSMNVTSLKTDMGYVKFQLTKKSIVGYNFTILLTEYENLPTKNHFKCKENFYISNDIMCSKMTHCAEHRILNPHDCDIVNARIISYAYAASLFVACFCYAVCFIVSNRLKN
;
A
#
# COMPACT_ATOMS: atom_id res chain seq x y z
N MET A 1 6.58 -3.89 10.47
CA MET A 1 5.57 -4.25 9.45
C MET A 1 5.55 -5.74 9.28
N PRO A 2 4.39 -6.35 8.98
CA PRO A 2 4.31 -7.78 8.71
C PRO A 2 5.05 -8.09 7.41
N SER A 3 6.18 -8.81 7.51
CA SER A 3 6.78 -9.49 6.36
C SER A 3 5.76 -10.49 5.83
N ILE A 4 5.36 -10.34 4.57
CA ILE A 4 4.43 -11.27 3.93
C ILE A 4 5.21 -12.57 3.68
N SER A 5 4.94 -13.59 4.48
CA SER A 5 5.50 -14.94 4.29
C SER A 5 4.91 -15.58 3.02
N CYS A 6 5.66 -16.47 2.38
CA CYS A 6 5.19 -17.19 1.20
C CYS A 6 3.87 -17.94 1.51
N GLY A 7 2.83 -17.69 0.73
CA GLY A 7 1.48 -18.23 0.92
C GLY A 7 0.51 -17.71 -0.14
N ILE A 8 -0.79 -18.03 -0.01
CA ILE A 8 -1.87 -17.42 -0.81
C ILE A 8 -2.39 -16.21 -0.06
N TRP A 9 -2.21 -15.01 -0.63
CA TRP A 9 -2.71 -13.76 -0.06
C TRP A 9 -3.67 -13.10 -1.05
N ASP A 10 -4.82 -12.62 -0.55
CA ASP A 10 -5.74 -11.75 -1.30
C ASP A 10 -6.09 -10.57 -0.40
N LYS A 11 -5.58 -9.39 -0.74
CA LYS A 11 -5.70 -8.20 0.11
C LYS A 11 -6.05 -6.97 -0.69
N TYR A 12 -6.92 -6.15 -0.10
CA TYR A 12 -7.09 -4.76 -0.50
C TYR A 12 -5.91 -3.93 0.01
N ILE A 13 -5.34 -3.11 -0.86
CA ILE A 13 -4.20 -2.25 -0.54
C ILE A 13 -4.44 -0.83 -1.02
N ASP A 14 -3.99 0.10 -0.21
CA ASP A 14 -3.72 1.49 -0.63
C ASP A 14 -2.19 1.61 -0.90
N GLY A 15 -1.36 0.86 -0.18
CA GLY A 15 0.06 0.66 -0.46
C GLY A 15 0.63 -0.58 0.25
N ALA A 16 1.73 -1.15 -0.27
CA ALA A 16 2.40 -2.31 0.32
C ALA A 16 3.88 -2.41 -0.05
N SER A 17 4.67 -3.09 0.80
CA SER A 17 6.05 -3.50 0.51
C SER A 17 6.15 -5.01 0.60
N ILE A 18 6.67 -5.62 -0.46
CA ILE A 18 6.92 -7.06 -0.56
C ILE A 18 8.43 -7.25 -0.62
N ILE A 19 8.95 -7.95 0.38
CA ILE A 19 10.38 -8.22 0.49
C ILE A 19 10.55 -9.74 0.45
N SER A 20 11.43 -10.22 -0.41
CA SER A 20 11.80 -11.64 -0.42
C SER A 20 12.46 -12.01 0.92
N GLY A 21 11.88 -12.98 1.63
CA GLY A 21 12.52 -13.56 2.82
C GLY A 21 13.70 -14.46 2.45
N TYR A 22 14.71 -14.51 3.31
CA TYR A 22 15.76 -15.53 3.26
C TYR A 22 15.22 -16.83 3.87
N GLU A 23 14.39 -17.57 3.14
CA GLU A 23 13.97 -18.89 3.57
C GLU A 23 14.77 -19.98 2.85
N SER A 24 15.85 -20.43 3.49
CA SER A 24 16.82 -21.39 2.96
C SER A 24 16.32 -22.84 2.90
N ASN A 25 15.21 -23.18 3.56
CA ASN A 25 14.90 -24.56 3.90
C ASN A 25 13.64 -25.16 3.24
N PHE A 26 12.87 -24.39 2.48
CA PHE A 26 11.67 -24.91 1.81
C PHE A 26 11.95 -25.24 0.34
N LYS A 27 12.09 -26.54 0.05
CA LYS A 27 12.08 -27.07 -1.32
C LYS A 27 10.65 -27.00 -1.86
N ASN A 28 10.47 -26.55 -3.11
CA ASN A 28 9.20 -26.50 -3.84
C ASN A 28 8.08 -25.71 -3.14
N GLN A 29 8.19 -24.38 -3.10
CA GLN A 29 7.05 -23.53 -2.76
C GLN A 29 6.66 -22.69 -3.97
N ASP A 30 5.36 -22.70 -4.27
CA ASP A 30 4.73 -21.69 -5.09
C ASP A 30 4.16 -20.62 -4.16
N CYS A 31 4.68 -19.39 -4.25
CA CYS A 31 4.11 -18.25 -3.54
C CYS A 31 3.11 -17.55 -4.45
N LEU A 32 1.92 -17.23 -3.94
CA LEU A 32 0.87 -16.57 -4.70
C LEU A 32 0.34 -15.36 -3.94
N MET A 33 0.58 -14.16 -4.46
CA MET A 33 0.11 -12.94 -3.81
C MET A 33 -0.79 -12.18 -4.77
N ILE A 34 -1.99 -11.86 -4.31
CA ILE A 34 -3.00 -11.10 -5.04
C ILE A 34 -3.27 -9.83 -4.24
N PHE A 35 -3.15 -8.70 -4.92
CA PHE A 35 -3.43 -7.39 -4.36
C PHE A 35 -4.46 -6.68 -5.22
N ARG A 36 -5.38 -6.00 -4.55
CA ARG A 36 -6.48 -5.27 -5.18
C ARG A 36 -6.60 -3.88 -4.59
N THR A 37 -6.99 -2.89 -5.36
CA THR A 37 -7.45 -1.61 -4.81
C THR A 37 -8.88 -1.72 -4.33
N LYS A 38 -9.31 -0.83 -3.42
CA LYS A 38 -10.71 -0.81 -2.98
C LYS A 38 -11.66 -0.49 -4.14
N LEU A 39 -11.21 0.32 -5.09
CA LEU A 39 -11.94 0.64 -6.31
C LEU A 39 -11.60 -0.38 -7.41
N PRO A 40 -12.60 -0.98 -8.10
CA PRO A 40 -12.36 -1.97 -9.16
C PRO A 40 -11.54 -1.44 -10.36
N LEU A 41 -11.53 -0.12 -10.57
CA LEU A 41 -10.78 0.57 -11.63
C LEU A 41 -9.73 1.51 -11.04
N GLY A 42 -9.23 1.19 -9.84
CA GLY A 42 -8.11 1.90 -9.23
C GLY A 42 -6.83 1.68 -10.02
N ASN A 43 -5.86 2.60 -9.93
CA ASN A 43 -4.57 2.38 -10.57
C ASN A 43 -3.55 1.89 -9.54
N ILE A 44 -2.69 0.94 -9.94
CA ILE A 44 -1.59 0.47 -9.10
C ILE A 44 -0.26 0.75 -9.80
N LEU A 45 0.63 1.44 -9.10
CA LEU A 45 2.03 1.56 -9.45
C LEU A 45 2.80 0.44 -8.74
N ILE A 46 3.56 -0.32 -9.52
CA ILE A 46 4.45 -1.37 -9.05
C ILE A 46 5.87 -0.88 -9.29
N ARG A 47 6.68 -0.79 -8.24
CA ARG A 47 8.07 -0.36 -8.33
C ARG A 47 9.00 -1.44 -7.78
N PHE A 48 10.09 -1.68 -8.49
CA PHE A 48 11.11 -2.64 -8.10
C PHE A 48 12.31 -1.86 -7.58
N GLU A 49 12.49 -1.81 -6.26
CA GLU A 49 13.67 -1.17 -5.66
C GLU A 49 14.90 -2.07 -5.79
N ARG A 50 14.68 -3.37 -5.63
CA ARG A 50 15.66 -4.42 -5.86
C ARG A 50 14.94 -5.54 -6.56
N PHE A 51 15.54 -6.08 -7.61
CA PHE A 51 15.02 -7.25 -8.27
C PHE A 51 16.17 -8.01 -8.91
N ASN A 52 16.47 -9.18 -8.36
CA ASN A 52 17.50 -10.06 -8.88
C ASN A 52 17.01 -11.50 -8.74
N ILE A 53 17.02 -12.21 -9.86
CA ILE A 53 16.79 -13.66 -9.93
C ILE A 53 18.10 -14.26 -10.40
N GLN A 54 18.81 -14.97 -9.53
CA GLN A 54 20.13 -15.52 -9.84
C GLN A 54 20.05 -16.81 -10.67
N TYR A 55 18.98 -17.60 -10.51
CA TYR A 55 18.85 -18.91 -11.13
C TYR A 55 17.60 -19.01 -12.01
N CYS A 56 17.76 -19.57 -13.21
CA CYS A 56 16.71 -19.66 -14.24
C CYS A 56 15.57 -20.65 -13.89
N ASN A 57 15.77 -21.46 -12.86
CA ASN A 57 14.76 -22.36 -12.31
C ASN A 57 13.83 -21.67 -11.29
N VAL A 58 14.05 -20.37 -11.05
CA VAL A 58 13.17 -19.47 -10.33
C VAL A 58 12.43 -18.63 -11.36
N ILE A 59 11.11 -18.67 -11.30
CA ILE A 59 10.22 -17.97 -12.21
C ILE A 59 9.36 -17.03 -11.37
N PHE A 60 9.40 -15.74 -11.69
CA PHE A 60 8.53 -14.73 -11.09
C PHE A 60 7.57 -14.19 -12.14
N THR A 61 6.28 -14.44 -11.96
CA THR A 61 5.25 -14.07 -12.93
C THR A 61 4.30 -13.03 -12.35
N ILE A 62 3.94 -12.04 -13.16
CA ILE A 62 3.07 -10.93 -12.81
C ILE A 62 1.86 -10.90 -13.74
N TRP A 63 0.66 -10.83 -13.18
CA TRP A 63 -0.57 -10.53 -13.92
C TRP A 63 -1.11 -9.18 -13.46
N LEU A 64 -1.43 -8.31 -14.42
CA LEU A 64 -1.92 -6.95 -14.16
C LEU A 64 -3.44 -6.83 -14.34
N ASN A 65 -4.10 -7.90 -14.78
CA ASN A 65 -5.53 -7.95 -15.05
C ASN A 65 -6.06 -9.35 -14.69
N PRO A 66 -7.12 -9.47 -13.87
CA PRO A 66 -7.64 -10.76 -13.41
C PRO A 66 -8.29 -11.59 -14.53
N TYR A 67 -8.74 -10.95 -15.61
CA TYR A 67 -9.41 -11.57 -16.75
C TYR A 67 -8.46 -11.84 -17.92
N SER A 68 -7.25 -11.28 -17.89
CA SER A 68 -6.28 -11.46 -18.96
C SER A 68 -5.39 -12.68 -18.72
N LYS A 69 -5.15 -13.44 -19.78
CA LYS A 69 -4.11 -14.48 -19.80
C LYS A 69 -2.71 -13.88 -19.98
N LYS A 70 -2.60 -12.59 -20.32
CA LYS A 70 -1.32 -11.91 -20.51
C LYS A 70 -0.63 -11.75 -19.17
N ASN A 71 0.59 -12.23 -19.09
CA ASN A 71 1.45 -12.09 -17.92
C ASN A 71 2.83 -11.58 -18.34
N ILE A 72 3.58 -11.12 -17.35
CA ILE A 72 4.98 -10.75 -17.50
C ILE A 72 5.76 -11.76 -16.67
N THR A 73 6.70 -12.45 -17.30
CA THR A 73 7.50 -13.49 -16.64
C THR A 73 8.94 -13.05 -16.57
N TYR A 74 9.51 -13.16 -15.38
CA TYR A 74 10.90 -12.86 -15.08
C TYR A 74 11.64 -14.14 -14.69
N THR A 75 12.83 -14.29 -15.26
CA THR A 75 13.80 -15.35 -15.02
C THR A 75 15.19 -14.72 -14.87
N CYS A 76 16.22 -15.53 -14.72
CA CYS A 76 17.63 -15.11 -14.60
C CYS A 76 18.12 -14.17 -15.72
N ASP A 77 17.59 -14.32 -16.94
CA ASP A 77 18.01 -13.56 -18.12
C ASP A 77 17.16 -12.31 -18.36
N SER A 78 16.17 -12.07 -17.50
CA SER A 78 15.29 -10.93 -17.64
C SER A 78 16.00 -9.64 -17.30
N MET A 79 15.82 -8.60 -18.13
CA MET A 79 16.34 -7.28 -17.85
C MET A 79 15.71 -6.70 -16.57
N ASN A 80 16.48 -5.88 -15.86
CA ASN A 80 15.99 -5.15 -14.70
C ASN A 80 14.82 -4.25 -15.11
N VAL A 81 13.64 -4.50 -14.54
CA VAL A 81 12.49 -3.62 -14.67
C VAL A 81 12.42 -2.71 -13.47
N THR A 82 12.22 -1.42 -13.71
CA THR A 82 12.17 -0.40 -12.66
C THR A 82 10.75 -0.19 -12.13
N SER A 83 9.75 -0.19 -13.02
CA SER A 83 8.35 0.01 -12.63
C SER A 83 7.37 -0.50 -13.67
N LEU A 84 6.16 -0.84 -13.23
CA LEU A 84 4.99 -1.17 -14.04
C LEU A 84 3.76 -0.41 -13.51
N LYS A 85 2.79 -0.15 -14.38
CA LYS A 85 1.50 0.46 -14.02
C LYS A 85 0.35 -0.43 -14.49
N THR A 86 -0.74 -0.45 -13.73
CA THR A 86 -2.01 -1.07 -14.12
C THR A 86 -3.17 -0.15 -13.76
N ASP A 87 -4.22 -0.16 -14.58
CA ASP A 87 -5.45 0.62 -14.50
C ASP A 87 -6.66 -0.22 -14.05
N MET A 88 -6.43 -1.49 -13.68
CA MET A 88 -7.50 -2.44 -13.32
C MET A 88 -7.55 -2.81 -11.84
N GLY A 89 -6.89 -2.02 -11.00
CA GLY A 89 -6.96 -2.19 -9.55
C GLY A 89 -6.53 -3.56 -9.06
N TYR A 90 -5.71 -4.27 -9.83
CA TYR A 90 -5.38 -5.67 -9.62
C TYR A 90 -3.94 -5.95 -9.99
N VAL A 91 -3.23 -6.65 -9.11
CA VAL A 91 -1.97 -7.30 -9.45
C VAL A 91 -1.85 -8.64 -8.75
N LYS A 92 -1.41 -9.65 -9.49
CA LYS A 92 -1.07 -10.96 -8.97
C LYS A 92 0.40 -11.24 -9.23
N PHE A 93 1.09 -11.69 -8.20
CA PHE A 93 2.45 -12.19 -8.25
C PHE A 93 2.45 -13.69 -7.99
N GLN A 94 3.22 -14.43 -8.77
CA GLN A 94 3.51 -15.83 -8.53
C GLN A 94 5.01 -16.04 -8.57
N LEU A 95 5.55 -16.66 -7.52
CA LEU A 95 6.94 -17.09 -7.48
C LEU A 95 6.96 -18.62 -7.47
N THR A 96 7.53 -19.22 -8.50
CA THR A 96 7.69 -20.67 -8.61
C THR A 96 9.19 -21.01 -8.56
N LYS A 97 9.60 -21.85 -7.61
CA LYS A 97 10.99 -22.33 -7.48
C LYS A 97 11.07 -23.86 -7.56
N LYS A 98 11.99 -24.37 -8.36
CA LYS A 98 12.25 -25.83 -8.49
C LYS A 98 13.46 -26.35 -7.70
N SER A 99 14.39 -25.48 -7.28
CA SER A 99 15.60 -25.88 -6.52
C SER A 99 16.17 -24.70 -5.70
N ILE A 100 17.41 -24.83 -5.22
CA ILE A 100 18.14 -23.94 -4.29
C ILE A 100 18.02 -22.45 -4.69
N VAL A 101 17.89 -21.62 -3.66
CA VAL A 101 17.40 -20.25 -3.70
C VAL A 101 18.52 -19.25 -4.02
N GLY A 102 18.29 -18.41 -5.02
CA GLY A 102 19.04 -17.18 -5.27
C GLY A 102 18.09 -16.17 -5.89
N TYR A 103 17.26 -15.53 -5.07
CA TYR A 103 16.48 -14.38 -5.48
C TYR A 103 16.48 -13.35 -4.37
N ASN A 104 16.45 -12.08 -4.76
CA ASN A 104 16.36 -10.97 -3.85
C ASN A 104 15.52 -9.88 -4.52
N PHE A 105 14.35 -9.60 -3.95
CA PHE A 105 13.51 -8.53 -4.44
C PHE A 105 12.88 -7.72 -3.32
N THR A 106 12.67 -6.45 -3.63
CA THR A 106 11.89 -5.49 -2.86
C THR A 106 10.96 -4.80 -3.85
N ILE A 107 9.67 -5.09 -3.73
CA ILE A 107 8.62 -4.59 -4.61
C ILE A 107 7.71 -3.69 -3.78
N LEU A 108 7.48 -2.49 -4.27
CA LEU A 108 6.57 -1.53 -3.68
C LEU A 108 5.31 -1.44 -4.54
N LEU A 109 4.16 -1.49 -3.88
CA LEU A 109 2.85 -1.30 -4.50
C LEU A 109 2.24 -0.02 -3.95
N THR A 110 1.61 0.76 -4.82
CA THR A 110 0.96 2.01 -4.42
C THR A 110 -0.27 2.23 -5.28
N GLU A 111 -1.42 2.41 -4.65
CA GLU A 111 -2.61 2.92 -5.30
C GLU A 111 -2.39 4.39 -5.68
N TYR A 112 -2.72 4.77 -6.91
CA TYR A 112 -2.60 6.14 -7.36
C TYR A 112 -3.82 6.61 -8.16
N GLU A 113 -4.03 7.92 -8.12
CA GLU A 113 -5.05 8.63 -8.88
C GLU A 113 -4.40 9.55 -9.92
N ASN A 114 -5.02 9.70 -11.09
CA ASN A 114 -4.55 10.65 -12.12
C ASN A 114 -5.06 12.07 -11.88
N LEU A 115 -6.08 12.23 -11.03
CA LEU A 115 -6.73 13.51 -10.75
C LEU A 115 -6.50 13.92 -9.29
N PRO A 116 -6.38 15.23 -9.03
CA PRO A 116 -6.21 15.73 -7.67
C PRO A 116 -7.48 15.53 -6.85
N THR A 117 -7.31 15.06 -5.62
CA THR A 117 -8.36 14.96 -4.61
C THR A 117 -7.85 15.57 -3.30
N LYS A 118 -8.77 16.04 -2.44
CA LYS A 118 -8.46 16.94 -1.31
C LYS A 118 -7.42 16.44 -0.30
N ASN A 119 -7.13 15.14 -0.27
CA ASN A 119 -6.25 14.50 0.72
C ASN A 119 -5.10 13.69 0.08
N HIS A 120 -4.72 14.00 -1.16
CA HIS A 120 -3.66 13.28 -1.86
C HIS A 120 -2.44 14.16 -2.16
N PHE A 121 -1.27 13.55 -2.06
CA PHE A 121 0.01 14.15 -2.37
C PHE A 121 0.31 14.01 -3.87
N LYS A 122 0.69 15.12 -4.53
CA LYS A 122 1.07 15.11 -5.95
C LYS A 122 2.50 14.61 -6.14
N CYS A 123 2.66 13.46 -6.79
CA CYS A 123 3.95 13.02 -7.32
C CYS A 123 4.30 13.78 -8.61
N LYS A 124 5.60 13.92 -8.89
CA LYS A 124 6.12 14.70 -10.03
C LYS A 124 5.66 14.21 -11.40
N GLU A 125 5.34 12.93 -11.55
CA GLU A 125 4.80 12.36 -12.80
C GLU A 125 3.28 12.62 -13.00
N ASN A 126 2.72 13.65 -12.37
CA ASN A 126 1.30 14.03 -12.47
C ASN A 126 0.30 12.97 -12.00
N PHE A 127 0.69 12.15 -11.01
CA PHE A 127 -0.25 11.30 -10.28
C PHE A 127 -0.28 11.65 -8.80
N TYR A 128 -1.30 11.19 -8.10
CA TYR A 128 -1.61 11.52 -6.72
C TYR A 128 -1.70 10.25 -5.89
N ILE A 129 -1.14 10.26 -4.67
CA ILE A 129 -1.19 9.13 -3.74
C ILE A 129 -1.73 9.59 -2.38
N SER A 130 -2.37 8.70 -1.63
CA SER A 130 -2.97 9.07 -0.35
C SER A 130 -1.89 9.55 0.64
N ASN A 131 -2.20 10.60 1.40
CA ASN A 131 -1.33 11.10 2.45
C ASN A 131 -1.03 10.03 3.52
N ASP A 132 -1.97 9.11 3.79
CA ASP A 132 -1.79 8.03 4.78
C ASP A 132 -0.66 7.07 4.38
N ILE A 133 -0.52 6.82 3.07
CA ILE A 133 0.55 5.99 2.50
C ILE A 133 1.89 6.72 2.67
N MET A 134 1.94 8.01 2.36
CA MET A 134 3.16 8.82 2.53
C MET A 134 3.63 8.85 3.99
N CYS A 135 2.70 9.00 4.93
CA CYS A 135 3.02 9.11 6.36
C CYS A 135 3.39 7.79 7.03
N SER A 136 3.23 6.66 6.33
CA SER A 136 3.64 5.34 6.80
C SER A 136 5.15 5.07 6.62
N LYS A 137 5.99 6.12 6.49
CA LYS A 137 7.46 6.07 6.19
C LYS A 137 7.78 5.38 4.86
N MET A 138 6.83 5.47 3.94
CA MET A 138 6.76 4.69 2.74
C MET A 138 6.82 5.72 1.60
N THR A 139 8.04 6.13 1.22
CA THR A 139 8.26 7.14 0.17
C THR A 139 7.93 6.54 -1.19
N HIS A 140 6.70 6.78 -1.67
CA HIS A 140 6.14 6.05 -2.82
C HIS A 140 5.97 6.86 -4.10
N CYS A 141 6.51 8.07 -4.18
CA CYS A 141 6.74 8.65 -5.50
C CYS A 141 7.88 7.89 -6.19
N ALA A 142 7.78 7.65 -7.50
CA ALA A 142 8.82 6.96 -8.29
C ALA A 142 10.21 7.61 -8.18
N GLU A 143 10.26 8.88 -7.78
CA GLU A 143 11.47 9.60 -7.44
C GLU A 143 11.79 9.49 -5.94
N HIS A 144 13.04 9.13 -5.60
CA HIS A 144 13.58 8.93 -4.24
C HIS A 144 13.60 10.20 -3.34
N ARG A 145 12.59 11.08 -3.40
CA ARG A 145 12.53 12.20 -2.46
C ARG A 145 11.95 11.74 -1.12
N ILE A 146 12.83 11.73 -0.12
CA ILE A 146 12.48 11.78 1.30
C ILE A 146 11.81 13.14 1.53
N LEU A 147 10.52 13.13 1.83
CA LEU A 147 9.81 14.33 2.26
C LEU A 147 9.92 14.49 3.78
N ASN A 148 9.96 15.74 4.22
CA ASN A 148 10.15 16.08 5.63
C ASN A 148 8.97 15.57 6.47
N PRO A 149 9.22 14.97 7.65
CA PRO A 149 8.18 14.45 8.54
C PRO A 149 7.11 15.49 8.97
N HIS A 150 7.40 16.79 8.84
CA HIS A 150 6.47 17.87 9.15
C HIS A 150 5.18 17.88 8.31
N ASP A 151 5.20 17.37 7.07
CA ASP A 151 4.00 17.33 6.23
C ASP A 151 2.95 16.33 6.75
N CYS A 152 3.37 15.35 7.56
CA CYS A 152 2.50 14.36 8.19
C CYS A 152 1.88 14.83 9.51
N ASP A 153 2.57 15.73 10.22
CA ASP A 153 2.10 16.29 11.49
C ASP A 153 0.87 17.20 11.29
N ILE A 154 0.76 17.88 10.14
CA ILE A 154 -0.37 18.79 9.84
C ILE A 154 -1.68 18.02 9.65
N VAL A 155 -1.63 16.81 9.09
CA VAL A 155 -2.82 15.95 8.88
C VAL A 155 -3.29 15.39 10.23
N ASN A 156 -2.37 14.91 11.06
CA ASN A 156 -2.68 14.42 12.40
C ASN A 156 -3.18 15.54 13.33
N ALA A 157 -2.59 16.74 13.26
CA ALA A 157 -3.03 17.89 14.04
C ALA A 157 -4.50 18.26 13.75
N ARG A 158 -4.93 18.20 12.47
CA ARG A 158 -6.33 18.44 12.10
C ARG A 158 -7.28 17.42 12.73
N ILE A 159 -6.97 16.13 12.66
CA ILE A 159 -7.81 15.05 13.22
C ILE A 159 -7.95 15.22 14.74
N ILE A 160 -6.86 15.53 15.44
CA ILE A 160 -6.87 15.77 16.88
C ILE A 160 -7.73 17.00 17.20
N SER A 161 -7.60 18.10 16.45
CA SER A 161 -8.43 19.30 16.69
C SER A 161 -9.94 19.07 16.48
N TYR A 162 -10.35 18.24 15.52
CA TYR A 162 -11.76 17.88 15.36
C TYR A 162 -12.28 16.97 16.48
N ALA A 163 -11.46 16.05 16.98
CA ALA A 163 -11.82 15.19 18.11
C ALA A 163 -11.96 15.98 19.43
N TYR A 164 -11.08 16.98 19.65
CA TYR A 164 -11.20 17.89 20.79
C TYR A 164 -12.43 18.81 20.68
N ALA A 165 -12.72 19.32 19.48
CA ALA A 165 -13.92 20.13 19.27
C ALA A 165 -15.22 19.33 19.50
N ALA A 166 -15.29 18.08 19.00
CA ALA A 166 -16.47 17.23 19.18
C ALA A 166 -16.69 16.82 20.65
N SER A 167 -15.62 16.50 21.39
CA SER A 167 -15.71 16.14 22.80
C SER A 167 -16.12 17.33 23.69
N LEU A 168 -15.64 18.54 23.40
CA LEU A 168 -16.09 19.78 24.06
C LEU A 168 -17.57 20.08 23.79
N PHE A 169 -18.04 19.86 22.56
CA PHE A 169 -19.45 20.05 22.21
C PHE A 169 -20.38 19.09 22.97
N VAL A 170 -20.02 17.81 23.08
CA VAL A 170 -20.81 16.81 23.83
C VAL A 170 -20.83 17.15 25.32
N ALA A 171 -19.68 17.52 25.90
CA ALA A 171 -19.60 17.90 27.31
C ALA A 171 -20.46 19.13 27.64
N CYS A 172 -20.42 20.17 26.80
CA CYS A 172 -21.27 21.36 26.96
C CYS A 172 -22.76 21.02 26.84
N PHE A 173 -23.14 20.17 25.87
CA PHE A 173 -24.54 19.76 25.72
C PHE A 173 -25.04 18.98 26.93
N CYS A 174 -24.25 18.03 27.45
CA CYS A 174 -24.61 17.29 28.66
C CYS A 174 -24.77 18.21 29.88
N TYR A 175 -23.88 19.19 30.03
CA TYR A 175 -23.96 20.14 31.15
C TYR A 175 -25.20 21.04 31.06
N ALA A 176 -25.49 21.56 29.86
CA ALA A 176 -26.68 22.37 29.62
C ALA A 176 -27.98 21.59 29.89
N VAL A 177 -28.07 20.34 29.41
CA VAL A 177 -29.23 19.47 29.65
C VAL A 177 -29.39 19.16 31.14
N CYS A 178 -28.32 18.79 31.85
CA CYS A 178 -28.36 18.56 33.29
C CYS A 178 -28.80 19.81 34.07
N PHE A 179 -28.32 20.99 33.68
CA PHE A 179 -28.70 22.26 34.33
C PHE A 179 -30.19 22.59 34.12
N ILE A 180 -30.71 22.41 32.89
CA ILE A 180 -32.12 22.63 32.58
C ILE A 180 -33.02 21.65 33.36
N VAL A 181 -32.66 20.37 33.41
CA VAL A 181 -33.41 19.35 34.16
C VAL A 181 -33.38 19.64 35.67
N SER A 182 -32.21 20.01 36.22
CA SER A 182 -32.10 20.33 37.64
C SER A 182 -32.90 21.57 38.05
N ASN A 183 -33.04 22.57 37.16
CA ASN A 183 -33.85 23.76 37.47
C ASN A 183 -35.35 23.50 37.34
N ARG A 184 -35.78 22.58 36.47
CA ARG A 184 -37.20 22.18 36.39
C ARG A 184 -37.68 21.35 37.57
N LEU A 185 -36.79 20.67 38.29
CA LEU A 185 -37.14 19.87 39.48
C LEU A 185 -37.21 20.70 40.77
N LYS A 186 -36.76 21.97 40.74
CA LYS A 186 -36.74 22.86 41.90
C LYS A 186 -37.91 23.85 41.95
N ASN A 187 -38.74 23.90 40.90
CA ASN A 187 -40.01 24.64 40.84
C ASN A 187 -41.17 23.66 40.79
#